data_AF-A0A6S4T467-F1
#
_entry.id   AF-A0A6S4T467-F1
#
_cell.length_a   1.000
_cell.length_b   1.000
_cell.length_c   1.000
_cell.angle_alpha   90.00
_cell.angle_beta   90.00
_cell.angle_gamma   90.00
#
_symmetry.space_group_name_H-M   'P 1'
#
loop_
_entity.id
_entity.type
_entity.pdbx_description
1 polymer ?
#
loop_
_entity_poly.entity_id
_entity_poly.type
_entity_poly.pdbx_seq_one_letter_code
_entity_poly.pdbx_strand_id
1 'polypeptide(L)'
;MTDAVEQALAVVEEADVLVVATPVFRGSYTGLFKRFFDLIGQDTLTDKPVLLAATGGSQGHALVIDHQIRPLFSFFQARTLPLGVYATDKDFVEHDLSDQALIERARLTVQRALPLLELTRNARHSAAERMLTV
;
A
#
# COMPACT_ATOMS: atom_id res chain seq x y z
N MET A 1 -15.03 -18.99 -5.44
CA MET A 1 -13.84 -18.19 -5.82
C MET A 1 -12.70 -19.20 -5.97
N THR A 2 -11.64 -18.96 -6.73
CA THR A 2 -10.54 -19.95 -6.82
C THR A 2 -9.74 -19.94 -5.52
N ASP A 3 -9.26 -21.10 -5.04
CA ASP A 3 -8.46 -21.22 -3.81
C ASP A 3 -7.30 -20.20 -3.73
N ALA A 4 -6.65 -19.93 -4.86
CA ALA A 4 -5.54 -18.96 -4.94
C ALA A 4 -5.96 -17.51 -4.61
N VAL A 5 -7.19 -17.11 -4.94
CA VAL A 5 -7.70 -15.76 -4.64
C VAL A 5 -8.08 -15.67 -3.18
N GLU A 6 -8.71 -16.71 -2.62
CA GLU A 6 -9.03 -16.77 -1.19
C GLU A 6 -7.76 -16.70 -0.33
N GLN A 7 -6.70 -17.41 -0.72
CA GLN A 7 -5.39 -17.34 -0.06
C GLN A 7 -4.77 -15.94 -0.14
N ALA A 8 -4.82 -15.30 -1.32
CA ALA A 8 -4.30 -13.94 -1.49
C ALA A 8 -5.06 -12.91 -0.64
N LEU A 9 -6.39 -13.06 -0.51
CA LEU A 9 -7.19 -12.22 0.37
C LEU A 9 -6.79 -12.44 1.82
N ALA A 10 -6.73 -13.68 2.30
CA ALA A 10 -6.32 -13.99 3.67
C ALA A 10 -4.94 -13.39 4.02
N VAL A 11 -3.96 -13.50 3.12
CA VAL A 11 -2.63 -12.88 3.31
C VAL A 11 -2.74 -11.36 3.46
N VAL A 12 -3.58 -10.70 2.66
CA VAL A 12 -3.80 -9.25 2.76
C VAL A 12 -4.50 -8.88 4.07
N GLU A 13 -5.47 -9.68 4.50
CA GLU A 13 -6.23 -9.45 5.74
C GLU A 13 -5.36 -9.63 7.00
N GLU A 14 -4.46 -10.62 7.00
CA GLU A 14 -3.56 -10.92 8.12
C GLU A 14 -2.31 -10.03 8.17
N ALA A 15 -1.96 -9.37 7.06
CA ALA A 15 -0.74 -8.57 6.99
C ALA A 15 -0.67 -7.47 8.07
N ASP A 16 0.50 -7.31 8.68
CA ASP A 16 0.80 -6.20 9.58
C ASP A 16 0.93 -4.87 8.85
N VAL A 17 1.46 -4.92 7.63
CA VAL A 17 1.72 -3.77 6.75
C VAL A 17 1.43 -4.18 5.31
N LEU A 18 0.75 -3.31 4.57
CA LEU A 18 0.54 -3.49 3.13
C LEU A 18 1.47 -2.60 2.32
N VAL A 19 2.04 -3.14 1.24
CA VAL A 19 2.65 -2.37 0.16
C VAL A 19 1.83 -2.66 -1.10
N VAL A 20 1.28 -1.61 -1.70
CA VAL A 20 0.40 -1.74 -2.87
C VAL A 20 0.98 -0.99 -4.04
N ALA A 21 1.02 -1.66 -5.19
CA ALA A 21 1.54 -1.11 -6.43
C ALA A 21 0.62 -1.46 -7.59
N THR A 22 0.44 -0.51 -8.50
CA THR A 22 -0.36 -0.71 -9.72
C THR A 22 0.16 0.18 -10.84
N PRO A 23 0.21 -0.29 -12.09
CA PRO A 23 0.49 0.59 -13.21
C PRO A 23 -0.69 1.54 -13.45
N VAL A 24 -0.40 2.74 -13.93
CA VAL A 24 -1.40 3.72 -14.33
C VAL A 24 -2.05 3.27 -15.63
N PHE A 25 -3.36 3.06 -15.57
CA PHE A 25 -4.19 2.76 -16.71
C PHE A 25 -5.33 3.78 -16.79
N ARG A 26 -5.43 4.50 -17.91
CA ARG A 26 -6.45 5.55 -18.13
C ARG A 26 -6.48 6.62 -17.03
N GLY A 27 -5.31 7.01 -16.51
CA GLY A 27 -5.18 8.06 -15.48
C GLY A 27 -5.53 7.60 -14.06
N SER A 28 -5.74 6.30 -13.84
CA SER A 28 -6.02 5.72 -12.52
C SER A 28 -5.30 4.37 -12.34
N TYR A 29 -5.58 3.69 -11.23
CA TYR A 29 -5.17 2.30 -11.03
C TYR A 29 -5.87 1.35 -12.02
N THR A 30 -5.31 0.15 -12.20
CA THR A 30 -5.93 -0.84 -13.11
C THR A 30 -7.28 -1.32 -12.60
N GLY A 31 -8.16 -1.73 -13.53
CA GLY A 31 -9.40 -2.41 -13.19
C GLY A 31 -9.15 -3.68 -12.37
N LEU A 32 -8.13 -4.47 -12.73
CA LEU A 32 -7.77 -5.69 -11.99
C LEU A 32 -7.43 -5.39 -10.52
N PHE A 33 -6.64 -4.36 -10.28
CA PHE A 33 -6.31 -3.89 -8.93
C PHE A 33 -7.58 -3.55 -8.14
N LYS A 34 -8.48 -2.73 -8.72
CA LYS A 34 -9.75 -2.36 -8.06
C LYS A 34 -10.63 -3.57 -7.79
N ARG A 35 -10.75 -4.49 -8.75
CA ARG A 35 -11.56 -5.70 -8.61
C ARG A 35 -11.05 -6.61 -7.51
N PHE A 36 -9.73 -6.67 -7.27
CA PHE A 36 -9.18 -7.40 -6.13
C PHE A 36 -9.60 -6.76 -4.79
N PHE A 37 -9.43 -5.44 -4.64
CA PHE A 37 -9.82 -4.75 -3.41
C PHE A 37 -11.34 -4.70 -3.18
N ASP A 38 -12.16 -4.79 -4.23
CA ASP A 38 -13.63 -4.92 -4.10
C ASP A 38 -14.08 -6.19 -3.37
N LEU A 39 -13.21 -7.20 -3.27
CA LEU A 39 -13.51 -8.45 -2.57
C LEU A 39 -13.17 -8.37 -1.07
N ILE A 40 -12.44 -7.33 -0.64
CA ILE A 40 -12.05 -7.14 0.75
C ILE A 40 -13.19 -6.43 1.48
N GLY A 41 -13.54 -6.93 2.66
CA GLY A 41 -14.55 -6.28 3.51
C GLY A 41 -14.13 -4.86 3.90
N GLN A 42 -15.10 -3.94 3.97
CA GLN A 42 -14.85 -2.51 4.17
C GLN A 42 -13.96 -2.20 5.40
N ASP A 43 -14.20 -2.88 6.51
CA ASP A 43 -13.51 -2.59 7.78
C ASP A 43 -12.25 -3.44 7.99
N THR A 44 -11.92 -4.32 7.02
CA THR A 44 -10.83 -5.30 7.16
C THR A 44 -9.44 -4.69 7.18
N LEU A 45 -9.28 -3.50 6.56
CA LEU A 45 -8.00 -2.77 6.54
C LEU A 45 -8.01 -1.58 7.49
N THR A 46 -8.99 -1.48 8.40
CA THR A 46 -9.06 -0.40 9.38
C THR A 46 -7.75 -0.32 10.16
N ASP A 47 -7.19 0.88 10.26
CA ASP A 47 -5.92 1.16 10.94
C ASP A 47 -4.68 0.43 10.37
N LYS A 48 -4.81 -0.35 9.29
CA LYS A 48 -3.69 -1.04 8.64
C LYS A 48 -2.76 -0.02 7.99
N PRO A 49 -1.44 -0.02 8.29
CA PRO A 49 -0.47 0.80 7.59
C PRO A 49 -0.33 0.37 6.11
N VAL A 50 -0.42 1.32 5.18
CA VAL A 50 -0.34 1.03 3.73
C VAL A 50 0.65 1.97 3.02
N LEU A 51 1.67 1.40 2.38
CA LEU A 51 2.57 2.10 1.46
C LEU A 51 1.97 2.11 0.05
N LEU A 52 1.82 3.30 -0.52
CA LEU A 52 1.23 3.49 -1.85
C LEU A 52 2.33 3.65 -2.90
N ALA A 53 2.26 2.83 -3.96
CA ALA A 53 3.13 2.94 -5.11
C ALA A 53 2.36 2.84 -6.43
N ALA A 54 2.92 3.42 -7.48
CA ALA A 54 2.41 3.26 -8.85
C ALA A 54 3.52 3.43 -9.88
N THR A 55 3.32 2.84 -11.05
CA THR A 55 4.17 3.06 -12.22
C THR A 55 3.37 3.71 -13.35
N GLY A 56 3.98 4.46 -14.25
CA GLY A 56 3.27 4.96 -15.43
C GLY A 56 4.19 5.50 -16.52
N GLY A 57 3.65 5.68 -17.72
CA GLY A 57 4.46 6.09 -18.89
C GLY A 57 5.01 7.53 -18.85
N SER A 58 4.54 8.37 -17.91
CA SER A 58 5.06 9.74 -17.73
C SER A 58 4.81 10.26 -16.32
N GLN A 59 5.53 11.32 -15.94
CA GLN A 59 5.35 12.01 -14.65
C GLN A 59 4.00 12.76 -14.55
N GLY A 60 3.29 12.95 -15.67
CA GLY A 60 2.00 13.67 -15.69
C GLY A 60 0.88 13.00 -14.90
N HIS A 61 1.02 11.71 -14.56
CA HIS A 61 0.07 10.97 -13.74
C HIS A 61 0.57 10.69 -12.31
N ALA A 62 1.67 11.30 -11.86
CA ALA A 62 2.23 11.01 -10.54
C ALA A 62 1.24 11.26 -9.39
N LEU A 63 0.31 12.21 -9.55
CA LEU A 63 -0.74 12.51 -8.58
C LEU A 63 -1.82 11.41 -8.46
N VAL A 64 -1.75 10.34 -9.26
CA VAL A 64 -2.59 9.14 -9.09
C VAL A 64 -2.49 8.58 -7.68
N ILE A 65 -1.31 8.70 -7.04
CA ILE A 65 -1.11 8.26 -5.66
C ILE A 65 -2.12 8.94 -4.74
N ASP A 66 -2.21 10.26 -4.80
CA ASP A 66 -2.99 11.04 -3.83
C ASP A 66 -4.45 11.25 -4.26
N HIS A 67 -4.75 11.23 -5.56
CA HIS A 67 -6.11 11.48 -6.05
C HIS A 67 -6.89 10.22 -6.41
N GLN A 68 -6.25 9.06 -6.54
CA GLN A 68 -6.94 7.81 -6.89
C GLN A 68 -6.68 6.72 -5.87
N ILE A 69 -5.40 6.42 -5.60
CA ILE A 69 -5.03 5.30 -4.73
C ILE A 69 -5.31 5.65 -3.26
N ARG A 70 -4.86 6.79 -2.76
CA ARG A 70 -5.07 7.20 -1.37
C ARG A 70 -6.57 7.25 -1.00
N PRO A 71 -7.48 7.84 -1.79
CA PRO A 71 -8.92 7.80 -1.51
C PRO A 71 -9.50 6.38 -1.43
N LEU A 72 -9.02 5.45 -2.27
CA LEU A 72 -9.43 4.05 -2.19
C LEU A 72 -9.07 3.43 -0.84
N PHE A 73 -7.86 3.68 -0.33
CA PHE A 73 -7.45 3.14 0.97
C PHE A 73 -8.07 3.91 2.14
N SER A 74 -8.41 5.19 1.97
CA SER A 74 -9.22 5.93 2.93
C SER A 74 -10.63 5.36 3.08
N PHE A 75 -11.23 4.81 2.01
CA PHE A 75 -12.51 4.10 2.09
C PHE A 75 -12.44 2.90 3.05
N PHE A 76 -11.32 2.17 3.05
CA PHE A 76 -11.07 1.08 4.01
C PHE A 76 -10.58 1.55 5.39
N GLN A 77 -10.58 2.87 5.64
CA GLN A 77 -10.07 3.46 6.89
C GLN A 77 -8.61 3.05 7.19
N ALA A 78 -7.84 2.77 6.14
CA ALA A 78 -6.45 2.36 6.27
C ALA A 78 -5.53 3.56 6.54
N ARG A 79 -4.45 3.32 7.29
CA ARG A 79 -3.43 4.33 7.59
C ARG A 79 -2.42 4.43 6.46
N THR A 80 -2.78 5.18 5.42
CA THR A 80 -1.87 5.42 4.30
C THR A 80 -0.63 6.19 4.77
N LEU A 81 0.55 5.67 4.40
CA LEU A 81 1.83 6.29 4.75
C LEU A 81 2.00 7.63 4.03
N PRO A 82 2.77 8.57 4.61
CA PRO A 82 2.81 9.95 4.12
C PRO A 82 3.45 10.06 2.73
N LEU A 83 4.44 9.21 2.44
CA LEU A 83 5.16 9.24 1.17
C LEU A 83 4.66 8.14 0.23
N GLY A 84 4.32 8.56 -0.98
CA GLY A 84 4.09 7.67 -2.12
C GLY A 84 5.32 7.53 -3.01
N VAL A 85 5.42 6.38 -3.67
CA VAL A 85 6.47 6.08 -4.65
C VAL A 85 5.85 6.00 -6.04
N TYR A 86 6.27 6.89 -6.94
CA TYR A 86 5.85 6.86 -8.34
C TYR A 86 7.08 6.66 -9.21
N ALA A 87 6.99 5.73 -10.15
CA ALA A 87 8.06 5.43 -11.09
C ALA A 87 7.56 5.45 -12.53
N THR A 88 8.47 5.66 -13.45
CA THR A 88 8.26 5.60 -14.89
C THR A 88 9.21 4.59 -15.51
N ASP A 89 8.96 4.20 -16.75
CA ASP A 89 9.80 3.21 -17.45
C ASP A 89 11.28 3.62 -17.53
N LYS A 90 11.58 4.92 -17.45
CA LYS A 90 12.95 5.46 -17.44
C LYS A 90 13.73 5.17 -16.16
N ASP A 91 13.03 4.84 -15.08
CA ASP A 91 13.62 4.60 -13.77
C ASP A 91 14.11 3.14 -13.62
N PHE A 92 13.86 2.30 -14.63
CA PHE A 92 14.21 0.89 -14.67
C PHE A 92 15.19 0.55 -15.81
N VAL A 93 16.11 -0.36 -15.55
CA VAL A 93 16.98 -1.01 -16.54
C VAL A 93 16.86 -2.52 -16.31
N GLU A 94 16.53 -3.29 -17.34
CA GLU A 94 16.30 -4.74 -17.24
C GLU A 94 15.29 -5.16 -16.15
N HIS A 95 14.34 -4.28 -15.82
CA HIS A 95 13.35 -4.41 -14.73
C HIS A 95 13.91 -4.16 -13.31
N ASP A 96 15.18 -3.81 -13.17
CA ASP A 96 15.76 -3.34 -11.92
C ASP A 96 15.67 -1.82 -11.83
N LEU A 97 15.33 -1.32 -10.63
CA LEU A 97 15.37 0.11 -10.32
C LEU A 97 16.80 0.62 -10.44
N SER A 98 17.04 1.53 -11.38
CA SER A 98 18.37 2.11 -11.63
C SER A 98 18.48 3.57 -11.20
N ASP A 99 17.36 4.30 -11.15
CA ASP A 99 17.36 5.71 -10.75
C ASP A 99 17.63 5.88 -9.26
N GLN A 100 18.75 6.54 -8.93
CA GLN A 100 19.20 6.72 -7.54
C GLN A 100 18.25 7.61 -6.73
N ALA A 101 17.63 8.62 -7.35
CA ALA A 101 16.71 9.50 -6.65
C ALA A 101 15.43 8.76 -6.22
N LEU A 102 14.92 7.87 -7.06
CA LEU A 102 13.79 7.01 -6.77
C LEU A 102 14.13 5.96 -5.69
N ILE A 103 15.32 5.36 -5.74
CA ILE A 103 15.80 4.43 -4.69
C ILE A 103 15.87 5.15 -3.34
N GLU A 104 16.46 6.34 -3.30
CA GLU A 104 16.52 7.13 -2.06
C GLU A 104 15.14 7.58 -1.60
N ARG A 105 14.21 7.89 -2.51
CA ARG A 105 12.81 8.17 -2.17
C ARG A 105 12.13 6.94 -1.55
N ALA A 106 12.32 5.75 -2.12
CA ALA A 106 11.77 4.51 -1.57
C ALA A 106 12.35 4.23 -0.17
N ARG A 107 13.67 4.43 0.01
CA ARG A 107 14.35 4.32 1.30
C ARG A 107 13.77 5.29 2.32
N LEU A 108 13.58 6.55 1.94
CA LEU A 108 12.98 7.58 2.78
C LEU A 108 11.54 7.23 3.18
N THR A 109 10.74 6.69 2.25
CA THR A 109 9.38 6.21 2.55
C THR A 109 9.41 5.15 3.64
N VAL A 110 10.30 4.16 3.54
CA VAL A 110 10.46 3.13 4.58
C VAL A 110 10.90 3.76 5.90
N GLN A 111 11.92 4.61 5.90
CA GLN A 111 12.41 5.27 7.12
C GLN A 111 11.33 6.10 7.81
N ARG A 112 10.49 6.81 7.06
CA ARG A 112 9.37 7.60 7.60
C ARG A 112 8.21 6.74 8.07
N ALA A 113 8.07 5.53 7.54
CA ALA A 113 7.06 4.57 7.96
C ALA A 113 7.40 3.89 9.30
N LEU A 114 8.69 3.57 9.54
CA LEU A 114 9.11 2.78 10.70
C LEU A 114 8.52 3.26 12.05
N PRO A 115 8.57 4.55 12.42
CA PRO A 115 7.99 5.01 13.69
C PRO A 115 6.47 4.78 13.77
N LEU A 116 5.75 4.90 12.66
CA LEU A 116 4.31 4.68 12.59
C LEU A 116 3.96 3.19 12.76
N LEU A 117 4.81 2.32 12.22
CA LEU A 117 4.66 0.87 12.35
C LEU A 117 4.91 0.42 13.78
N GLU A 118 5.93 0.97 14.44
CA GLU A 118 6.23 0.71 15.86
C GLU A 118 5.06 1.13 16.76
N LEU A 119 4.49 2.32 16.54
CA LEU A 119 3.31 2.79 17.28
C LEU A 119 2.11 1.85 17.10
N THR A 120 1.87 1.40 15.88
CA THR A 120 0.75 0.49 15.57
C THR A 120 0.94 -0.89 16.20
N ARG A 121 2.17 -1.42 16.14
CA ARG A 121 2.54 -2.70 16.75
C ARG A 121 2.36 -2.66 18.28
N ASN A 122 2.86 -1.61 18.92
CA ASN A 122 2.75 -1.43 20.37
C ASN A 122 1.28 -1.30 20.82
N ALA A 123 0.47 -0.57 20.05
CA ALA A 123 -0.96 -0.44 20.33
C ALA A 123 -1.67 -1.81 20.28
N ARG A 124 -1.42 -2.64 19.26
CA ARG A 124 -1.97 -4.01 19.16
C ARG A 124 -1.50 -4.89 20.31
N HIS A 125 -0.21 -4.88 20.65
CA HIS A 125 0.33 -5.67 21.75
C HIS A 125 -0.33 -5.33 23.08
N SER A 126 -0.45 -4.04 23.38
CA SER A 126 -1.10 -3.57 24.62
C SER A 126 -2.59 -3.90 24.67
N ALA A 127 -3.29 -3.95 23.54
CA ALA A 127 -4.69 -4.37 23.47
C ALA A 127 -4.85 -5.87 23.72
N ALA A 128 -3.97 -6.70 23.16
CA ALA A 128 -3.94 -8.13 23.37
C ALA A 128 -3.66 -8.49 24.85
N GLU A 129 -2.68 -7.83 25.49
CA GLU A 129 -2.37 -8.00 26.91
C GLU A 129 -3.57 -7.66 27.82
N ARG A 130 -4.31 -6.58 27.50
CA ARG A 130 -5.53 -6.21 28.23
C ARG A 130 -6.66 -7.22 28.07
N MET A 131 -6.80 -7.84 26.91
CA MET A 131 -7.80 -8.90 26.66
C MET A 131 -7.48 -10.21 27.39
N LEU A 132 -6.21 -10.51 27.65
CA LEU A 132 -5.77 -11.72 28.36
C LEU A 132 -5.84 -11.59 29.90
N THR A 133 -5.98 -10.37 30.41
CA THR A 133 -6.04 -10.08 31.85
C THR A 133 -7.48 -10.01 32.37
N VAL A 134 -8.49 -10.12 31.49
CA VAL A 134 -9.93 -10.14 31.80
C VAL A 134 -10.47 -11.55 31.59
#